data_AF-A0A953SWV5-F1
#
_entry.id   AF-A0A953SWV5-F1
#
_cell.length_a   1.000
_cell.length_b   1.000
_cell.length_c   1.000
_cell.angle_alpha   90.00
_cell.angle_beta   90.00
_cell.angle_gamma   90.00
#
_symmetry.space_group_name_H-M   'P 1'
#
loop_
_entity.id
_entity.type
_entity.pdbx_description
1 polymer ?
#
loop_
_entity_poly.entity_id
_entity_poly.type
_entity_poly.pdbx_seq_one_letter_code
_entity_poly.pdbx_strand_id
1 'polypeptide(L)'
;ILNISNELEQNSNKLLYSIDYHKILEKSIDSIWANTPQKDLNKKLLENKGFSQIPNWKGIGLSKLNTSSYNSALISNIFPGMQPDIVESVSKTYQDIEIYNSIREKILNRFYNIDSNTKYIDVLLIIEIIKGDVIDFENKLHKEITNLTKLLNKKFVE
;
A
#
# COMPACT_ATOMS: atom_id res chain seq x y z
N ILE A 1 13.36 1.39 -20.75
CA ILE A 1 13.77 2.22 -19.58
C ILE A 1 12.76 3.33 -19.31
N LEU A 2 12.37 4.12 -20.32
CA LEU A 2 11.24 5.07 -20.20
C LEU A 2 9.97 4.44 -19.62
N ASN A 3 9.63 3.23 -20.04
CA ASN A 3 8.47 2.49 -19.51
C ASN A 3 8.61 2.09 -18.02
N ILE A 4 9.84 1.84 -17.54
CA ILE A 4 10.11 1.56 -16.12
C ILE A 4 9.94 2.85 -15.31
N SER A 5 10.54 3.96 -15.77
CA SER A 5 10.42 5.26 -15.10
C SER A 5 8.96 5.70 -14.99
N ASN A 6 8.19 5.64 -16.09
CA ASN A 6 6.77 5.97 -16.09
C ASN A 6 5.94 5.05 -15.17
N GLU A 7 6.22 3.74 -15.14
CA GLU A 7 5.53 2.80 -14.24
C GLU A 7 5.82 3.12 -12.76
N LEU A 8 7.08 3.43 -12.44
CA LEU A 8 7.50 3.84 -11.10
C LEU A 8 6.82 5.14 -10.66
N GLU A 9 6.71 6.14 -11.55
CA GLU A 9 5.98 7.38 -11.26
C GLU A 9 4.49 7.13 -10.98
N GLN A 10 3.84 6.29 -11.79
CA GLN A 10 2.45 5.90 -11.55
C GLN A 10 2.28 5.16 -10.21
N ASN A 11 3.19 4.26 -9.88
CA ASN A 11 3.20 3.57 -8.60
C ASN A 11 3.42 4.53 -7.43
N SER A 12 4.30 5.53 -7.59
CA SER A 12 4.51 6.61 -6.62
C SER A 12 3.22 7.36 -6.33
N ASN A 13 2.48 7.74 -7.37
CA ASN A 13 1.20 8.45 -7.24
C ASN A 13 0.14 7.61 -6.53
N LYS A 14 0.08 6.30 -6.83
CA LYS A 14 -0.82 5.36 -6.13
C LYS A 14 -0.49 5.27 -4.63
N LEU A 15 0.79 5.20 -4.28
CA LEU A 15 1.24 5.18 -2.89
C LEU A 15 0.88 6.47 -2.15
N LEU A 16 1.11 7.64 -2.75
CA LEU A 16 0.74 8.92 -2.14
C LEU A 16 -0.77 8.99 -1.84
N TYR A 17 -1.60 8.60 -2.80
CA TYR A 17 -3.05 8.55 -2.59
C TYR A 17 -3.44 7.62 -1.43
N SER A 18 -2.80 6.44 -1.36
CA SER A 18 -2.99 5.45 -0.30
C SER A 18 -2.62 6.03 1.07
N ILE A 19 -1.41 6.60 1.18
CA ILE A 19 -0.87 7.20 2.40
C ILE A 19 -1.77 8.33 2.90
N ASP A 20 -2.19 9.24 2.02
CA ASP A 20 -3.05 10.37 2.39
C ASP A 20 -4.40 9.91 2.92
N TYR A 21 -4.99 8.89 2.30
CA TYR A 21 -6.22 8.29 2.77
C TYR A 21 -6.03 7.57 4.13
N HIS A 22 -4.95 6.80 4.30
CA HIS A 22 -4.69 6.09 5.55
C HIS A 22 -4.43 7.03 6.73
N LYS A 23 -3.81 8.20 6.52
CA LYS A 23 -3.68 9.25 7.55
C LYS A 23 -5.02 9.86 7.98
N ILE A 24 -6.00 9.90 7.07
CA ILE A 24 -7.37 10.33 7.41
C ILE A 24 -8.07 9.23 8.23
N LEU A 25 -7.89 7.96 7.85
CA LEU A 25 -8.43 6.82 8.60
C LEU A 25 -7.83 6.72 10.00
N GLU A 26 -6.52 6.94 10.15
CA GLU A 26 -5.83 6.97 11.45
C GLU A 26 -6.57 7.84 12.47
N LYS A 27 -6.84 9.11 12.12
CA LYS A 27 -7.57 10.05 12.99
C LYS A 27 -8.98 9.57 13.31
N SER A 28 -9.62 8.90 12.36
CA SER A 28 -10.97 8.38 12.51
C SER A 28 -11.00 7.21 13.50
N ILE A 29 -9.99 6.33 13.44
CA ILE A 29 -9.83 5.17 14.33
C ILE A 29 -9.43 5.59 15.74
N ASP A 30 -8.49 6.52 15.90
CA ASP A 30 -8.11 7.05 17.21
C ASP A 30 -9.32 7.62 17.96
N SER A 31 -10.19 8.34 17.24
CA SER A 31 -11.44 8.85 17.79
C SER A 31 -12.40 7.72 18.19
N ILE A 32 -12.50 6.65 17.40
CA ILE A 32 -13.36 5.50 17.73
C ILE A 32 -12.86 4.79 18.97
N TRP A 33 -11.56 4.53 19.08
CA TRP A 33 -10.96 3.90 20.26
C TRP A 33 -11.16 4.72 21.53
N ALA A 34 -11.03 6.05 21.44
CA ALA A 34 -11.21 6.94 22.58
C ALA A 34 -12.66 7.03 23.06
N ASN A 35 -13.63 6.95 22.14
CA ASN A 35 -15.03 7.31 22.43
C ASN A 35 -16.01 6.13 22.44
N THR A 36 -15.61 4.94 21.98
CA THR A 36 -16.50 3.79 21.87
C THR A 36 -16.41 2.90 23.11
N PRO A 37 -17.53 2.65 23.82
CA PRO A 37 -17.53 1.73 24.96
C PRO A 37 -17.11 0.31 24.56
N GLN A 38 -16.37 -0.37 25.44
CA GLN A 38 -15.87 -1.74 25.21
C GLN A 38 -16.99 -2.74 24.84
N LYS A 39 -18.19 -2.57 25.38
CA LYS A 39 -19.35 -3.41 25.04
C LYS A 39 -19.75 -3.31 23.56
N ASP A 40 -19.59 -2.13 22.96
CA ASP A 40 -19.99 -1.86 21.58
C ASP A 40 -18.91 -2.34 20.59
N LEU A 41 -17.64 -2.31 21.01
CA LEU A 41 -16.53 -2.91 20.26
C LEU A 41 -16.68 -4.44 20.08
N ASN A 42 -17.26 -5.11 21.07
CA ASN A 42 -17.46 -6.56 21.05
C ASN A 42 -18.74 -7.02 20.34
N LYS A 43 -19.62 -6.09 19.92
CA LYS A 43 -20.79 -6.41 19.12
C LYS A 43 -20.39 -6.85 17.71
N LYS A 44 -21.26 -7.61 17.07
CA LYS A 44 -21.09 -7.96 15.66
C LYS A 44 -21.09 -6.67 14.83
N LEU A 45 -20.25 -6.62 13.81
CA LEU A 45 -20.07 -5.46 12.93
C LEU A 45 -21.41 -4.95 12.40
N LEU A 46 -22.24 -5.85 11.87
CA LEU A 46 -23.54 -5.50 11.27
C LEU A 46 -24.57 -5.03 12.30
N GLU A 47 -24.48 -5.49 13.55
CA GLU A 47 -25.32 -5.03 14.65
C GLU A 47 -24.90 -3.63 15.15
N ASN A 48 -23.64 -3.25 14.91
CA ASN A 48 -23.09 -1.93 15.25
C ASN A 48 -23.05 -0.97 14.05
N LYS A 49 -24.10 -0.98 13.21
CA LYS A 49 -24.23 -0.13 12.00
C LYS A 49 -23.08 -0.29 10.97
N GLY A 50 -22.25 -1.32 11.10
CA GLY A 50 -21.17 -1.67 10.17
C GLY A 50 -20.14 -0.56 9.97
N PHE A 51 -19.64 -0.48 8.73
CA PHE A 51 -18.63 0.51 8.35
C PHE A 51 -19.11 1.96 8.40
N SER A 52 -20.43 2.21 8.51
CA SER A 52 -20.95 3.58 8.64
C SER A 52 -20.51 4.29 9.94
N GLN A 53 -20.05 3.52 10.93
CA GLN A 53 -19.47 4.07 12.17
C GLN A 53 -18.02 4.51 12.02
N ILE A 54 -17.39 4.26 10.87
CA ILE A 54 -16.01 4.65 10.61
C ILE A 54 -16.03 5.93 9.75
N PRO A 55 -15.72 7.10 10.33
CA PRO A 55 -15.67 8.34 9.57
C PRO A 55 -14.73 8.24 8.38
N ASN A 56 -15.10 8.87 7.27
CA ASN A 56 -14.32 8.89 6.03
C ASN A 56 -14.04 7.53 5.40
N TRP A 57 -14.73 6.46 5.82
CA TRP A 57 -14.54 5.13 5.26
C TRP A 57 -14.93 5.07 3.78
N LYS A 58 -13.97 4.68 2.95
CA LYS A 58 -14.13 4.42 1.50
C LYS A 58 -13.65 3.02 1.10
N GLY A 59 -13.41 2.15 2.09
CA GLY A 59 -12.77 0.85 1.91
C GLY A 59 -11.34 0.82 2.45
N ILE A 60 -10.62 -0.26 2.14
CA ILE A 60 -9.29 -0.53 2.69
C ILE A 60 -8.21 0.43 2.17
N GLY A 61 -8.37 1.02 0.99
CA GLY A 61 -7.45 2.05 0.48
C GLY A 61 -6.16 1.54 -0.19
N LEU A 62 -5.88 0.24 -0.14
CA LEU A 62 -4.64 -0.33 -0.68
C LEU A 62 -4.65 -0.51 -2.20
N SER A 63 -3.79 0.25 -2.89
CA SER A 63 -3.67 0.24 -4.34
C SER A 63 -2.67 -0.80 -4.84
N LYS A 64 -3.03 -1.63 -5.83
CA LYS A 64 -2.06 -2.56 -6.44
C LYS A 64 -1.01 -1.78 -7.26
N LEU A 65 0.27 -2.09 -7.03
CA LEU A 65 1.38 -1.52 -7.77
C LEU A 65 1.71 -2.40 -8.98
N ASN A 66 2.10 -1.74 -10.08
CA ASN A 66 2.38 -2.38 -11.37
C ASN A 66 3.82 -2.88 -11.41
N THR A 67 4.04 -4.05 -12.01
CA THR A 67 5.37 -4.64 -12.26
C THR A 67 5.58 -5.09 -13.71
N SER A 68 4.70 -4.64 -14.61
CA SER A 68 4.65 -5.12 -15.99
C SER A 68 5.84 -4.65 -16.81
N SER A 69 6.27 -3.41 -16.62
CA SER A 69 7.43 -2.86 -17.32
C SER A 69 8.73 -3.56 -16.92
N TYR A 70 8.90 -3.86 -15.63
CA TYR A 70 10.05 -4.63 -15.15
C TYR A 70 10.08 -6.05 -15.69
N ASN A 71 8.95 -6.77 -15.60
CA ASN A 71 8.83 -8.14 -16.10
C ASN A 71 9.10 -8.21 -17.61
N SER A 72 8.58 -7.24 -18.37
CA SER A 72 8.83 -7.14 -19.81
C SER A 72 10.31 -6.90 -20.10
N ALA A 73 10.98 -6.05 -19.31
CA ALA A 73 12.41 -5.76 -19.46
C ALA A 73 13.31 -6.95 -19.12
N LEU A 74 12.94 -7.76 -18.11
CA LEU A 74 13.63 -9.02 -17.79
C LEU A 74 13.55 -10.01 -18.95
N ILE A 75 12.35 -10.22 -19.50
CA ILE A 75 12.11 -11.15 -20.63
C ILE A 75 12.84 -10.67 -21.89
N SER A 76 12.84 -9.37 -22.13
CA SER A 76 13.42 -8.77 -23.34
C SER A 76 14.94 -8.57 -23.25
N ASN A 77 15.57 -9.01 -22.15
CA ASN A 77 17.00 -8.90 -21.89
C ASN A 77 17.57 -7.48 -22.11
N ILE A 78 16.87 -6.46 -21.59
CA ILE A 78 17.24 -5.04 -21.76
C ILE A 78 18.31 -4.60 -20.73
N PHE A 79 18.46 -5.36 -19.65
CA PHE A 79 19.39 -5.04 -18.54
C PHE A 79 20.90 -5.22 -18.81
N PRO A 80 21.40 -6.09 -19.72
CA PRO A 80 22.84 -6.30 -19.93
C PRO A 80 23.64 -5.05 -20.36
N GLY A 81 22.96 -4.00 -20.85
CA GLY A 81 23.59 -2.71 -21.19
C GLY A 81 23.58 -1.67 -20.06
N MET A 82 22.98 -1.96 -18.91
CA MET A 82 22.92 -1.05 -17.77
C MET A 82 24.07 -1.30 -16.79
N GLN A 83 24.47 -0.24 -16.09
CA GLN A 83 25.46 -0.37 -15.00
C GLN A 83 24.92 -1.30 -13.90
N PRO A 84 25.74 -2.21 -13.35
CA PRO A 84 25.32 -3.19 -12.34
C PRO A 84 24.53 -2.58 -11.17
N ASP A 85 24.99 -1.45 -10.62
CA ASP A 85 24.34 -0.77 -9.49
C ASP A 85 22.90 -0.30 -9.81
N ILE A 86 22.62 0.04 -11.08
CA ILE A 86 21.28 0.43 -11.54
C ILE A 86 20.40 -0.81 -11.61
N VAL A 87 20.92 -1.91 -12.16
CA VAL A 87 20.19 -3.18 -12.25
C VAL A 87 19.83 -3.70 -10.86
N GLU A 88 20.77 -3.60 -9.91
CA GLU A 88 20.54 -3.95 -8.50
C GLU A 88 19.46 -3.06 -7.88
N SER A 89 19.56 -1.74 -8.05
CA SER A 89 18.60 -0.79 -7.51
C SER A 89 17.19 -1.01 -8.06
N VAL A 90 17.06 -1.22 -9.37
CA VAL A 90 15.78 -1.54 -10.01
C VAL A 90 15.23 -2.85 -9.44
N SER A 91 16.03 -3.91 -9.44
CA SER A 91 15.58 -5.23 -8.99
C SER A 91 15.12 -5.21 -7.52
N LYS A 92 15.86 -4.53 -6.64
CA LYS A 92 15.48 -4.36 -5.25
C LYS A 92 14.16 -3.61 -5.09
N THR A 93 13.98 -2.47 -5.77
CA THR A 93 12.72 -1.71 -5.68
C THR A 93 11.53 -2.53 -6.17
N TYR A 94 11.68 -3.31 -7.24
CA TYR A 94 10.60 -4.18 -7.71
C TYR A 94 10.33 -5.37 -6.78
N GLN A 95 11.36 -5.89 -6.08
CA GLN A 95 11.16 -6.86 -5.02
C GLN A 95 10.34 -6.27 -3.86
N ASP A 96 10.65 -5.04 -3.43
CA ASP A 96 9.88 -4.35 -2.38
C ASP A 96 8.43 -4.06 -2.82
N ILE A 97 8.20 -3.77 -4.11
CA ILE A 97 6.86 -3.66 -4.70
C ILE A 97 6.09 -4.99 -4.60
N GLU A 98 6.72 -6.11 -4.92
CA GLU A 98 6.07 -7.43 -4.82
C GLU A 98 5.76 -7.81 -3.37
N ILE A 99 6.65 -7.47 -2.42
CA ILE A 99 6.38 -7.63 -0.99
C ILE A 99 5.16 -6.81 -0.57
N TYR A 100 5.08 -5.53 -0.98
CA TYR A 100 3.92 -4.69 -0.72
C TYR A 100 2.63 -5.30 -1.29
N ASN A 101 2.65 -5.73 -2.55
CA ASN A 101 1.51 -6.36 -3.20
C ASN A 101 1.06 -7.63 -2.44
N SER A 102 2.00 -8.42 -1.91
CA SER A 102 1.69 -9.59 -1.08
C SER A 102 1.04 -9.22 0.26
N ILE A 103 1.56 -8.19 0.95
CA ILE A 103 0.97 -7.66 2.19
C ILE A 103 -0.46 -7.18 1.92
N ARG A 104 -0.65 -6.41 0.84
CA ARG A 104 -1.95 -5.94 0.39
C ARG A 104 -2.93 -7.09 0.18
N GLU A 105 -2.55 -8.13 -0.55
CA GLU A 105 -3.42 -9.29 -0.80
C GLU A 105 -3.80 -10.00 0.51
N LYS A 106 -2.87 -10.15 1.46
CA LYS A 106 -3.18 -10.73 2.78
C LYS A 106 -4.21 -9.91 3.56
N ILE A 107 -4.08 -8.58 3.55
CA ILE A 107 -5.03 -7.68 4.20
C ILE A 107 -6.39 -7.74 3.52
N LEU A 108 -6.43 -7.68 2.18
CA LEU A 108 -7.67 -7.77 1.41
C LEU A 108 -8.38 -9.10 1.62
N ASN A 109 -7.64 -10.21 1.64
CA ASN A 109 -8.22 -11.53 1.93
C ASN A 109 -8.83 -11.57 3.33
N ARG A 110 -8.15 -11.01 4.34
CA ARG A 110 -8.71 -10.90 5.69
C ARG A 110 -10.00 -10.05 5.70
N PHE A 111 -10.03 -8.98 4.91
CA PHE A 111 -11.20 -8.13 4.76
C PHE A 111 -12.36 -8.83 4.03
N TYR A 112 -12.09 -9.60 2.97
CA TYR A 112 -13.11 -10.36 2.25
C TYR A 112 -13.70 -11.51 3.07
N ASN A 113 -12.95 -12.00 4.06
CA ASN A 113 -13.43 -13.00 5.00
C ASN A 113 -14.27 -12.43 6.15
N ILE A 114 -14.58 -11.13 6.14
CA ILE A 114 -15.53 -10.54 7.09
C ILE A 114 -16.92 -11.12 6.82
N ASP A 115 -17.53 -11.65 7.87
CA ASP A 115 -18.85 -12.29 7.84
C ASP A 115 -19.80 -11.68 8.88
N SER A 116 -20.99 -12.26 9.01
CA SER A 116 -21.99 -11.81 9.98
C SER A 116 -21.58 -11.99 11.45
N ASN A 117 -20.55 -12.78 11.74
CA ASN A 117 -20.06 -13.02 13.10
C ASN A 117 -18.86 -12.17 13.48
N THR A 118 -18.24 -11.51 12.49
CA THR A 118 -17.11 -10.60 12.70
C THR A 118 -17.50 -9.47 13.64
N LYS A 119 -16.69 -9.22 14.66
CA LYS A 119 -16.93 -8.15 15.64
C LYS A 119 -16.44 -6.82 15.11
N TYR A 120 -16.98 -5.73 15.64
CA TYR A 120 -16.52 -4.39 15.27
C TYR A 120 -15.03 -4.19 15.57
N ILE A 121 -14.55 -4.71 16.72
CA ILE A 121 -13.14 -4.69 17.09
C ILE A 121 -12.22 -5.39 16.08
N ASP A 122 -12.67 -6.47 15.44
CA ASP A 122 -11.85 -7.21 14.47
C ASP A 122 -11.53 -6.34 13.25
N VAL A 123 -12.49 -5.50 12.83
CA VAL A 123 -12.31 -4.53 11.75
C VAL A 123 -11.38 -3.41 12.16
N LEU A 124 -11.54 -2.86 13.37
CA LEU A 124 -10.66 -1.80 13.87
C LEU A 124 -9.21 -2.27 13.96
N LEU A 125 -8.96 -3.51 14.38
CA LEU A 125 -7.62 -4.10 14.41
C LEU A 125 -6.99 -4.23 13.01
N ILE A 126 -7.76 -4.52 11.97
CA ILE A 126 -7.25 -4.53 10.59
C ILE A 126 -6.82 -3.12 10.19
N ILE A 127 -7.60 -2.11 10.55
CA ILE A 127 -7.28 -0.71 10.22
C ILE A 127 -6.10 -0.21 11.06
N GLU A 128 -5.91 -0.70 12.28
CA GLU A 128 -4.73 -0.40 13.11
C GLU A 128 -3.44 -0.91 12.47
N ILE A 129 -3.46 -2.11 11.87
CA ILE A 129 -2.32 -2.64 11.09
C ILE A 129 -2.03 -1.74 9.89
N ILE A 130 -3.08 -1.23 9.22
CA ILE A 130 -2.91 -0.30 8.09
C ILE A 130 -2.25 1.00 8.57
N LYS A 131 -2.76 1.58 9.65
CA LYS A 131 -2.25 2.81 10.25
C LYS A 131 -0.76 2.73 10.64
N GLY A 132 -0.32 1.61 11.22
CA GLY A 132 1.09 1.43 11.60
C GLY A 132 1.93 0.88 10.46
N ASP A 133 1.99 -0.44 10.38
CA ASP A 133 2.93 -1.18 9.53
C ASP A 133 2.83 -0.81 8.04
N VAL A 134 1.60 -0.62 7.54
CA VAL A 134 1.40 -0.38 6.11
C VAL A 134 1.78 1.04 5.71
N ILE A 135 1.35 2.07 6.46
CA ILE A 135 1.75 3.45 6.18
C ILE A 135 3.28 3.58 6.19
N ASP A 136 3.95 2.98 7.17
CA ASP A 136 5.42 3.02 7.26
C ASP A 136 6.09 2.37 6.05
N PHE A 137 5.57 1.20 5.63
CA PHE A 137 6.05 0.53 4.44
C PHE A 137 5.80 1.36 3.18
N GLU A 138 4.61 1.93 3.01
CA GLU A 138 4.24 2.77 1.87
C GLU A 138 5.15 4.00 1.76
N ASN A 139 5.44 4.68 2.88
CA ASN A 139 6.36 5.81 2.91
C ASN A 139 7.78 5.42 2.51
N LYS A 140 8.29 4.29 3.03
CA LYS A 140 9.61 3.76 2.68
C LYS A 140 9.69 3.44 1.18
N LEU A 141 8.71 2.70 0.67
CA LEU A 141 8.67 2.31 -0.73
C LEU A 141 8.53 3.52 -1.66
N HIS A 142 7.69 4.49 -1.30
CA HIS A 142 7.54 5.74 -2.05
C HIS A 142 8.87 6.49 -2.17
N LYS A 143 9.65 6.55 -1.08
CA LYS A 143 10.98 7.17 -1.07
C LYS A 143 11.96 6.41 -1.98
N GLU A 144 11.96 5.08 -1.93
CA GLU A 144 12.81 4.23 -2.78
C GLU A 144 12.48 4.42 -4.26
N ILE A 145 11.19 4.36 -4.63
CA ILE A 145 10.69 4.63 -5.98
C ILE A 145 11.14 6.02 -6.44
N THR A 146 10.92 7.05 -5.63
CA THR A 146 11.29 8.44 -5.98
C THR A 146 12.79 8.58 -6.24
N ASN A 147 13.63 7.94 -5.43
CA ASN A 147 15.08 7.98 -5.60
C ASN A 147 15.52 7.25 -6.87
N LEU A 148 14.92 6.08 -7.15
CA LEU A 148 15.20 5.32 -8.35
C LEU A 148 14.78 6.07 -9.62
N THR A 149 13.59 6.68 -9.64
CA THR A 149 13.13 7.51 -10.77
C THR A 149 14.10 8.67 -11.03
N LYS A 150 14.61 9.34 -9.99
CA LYS A 150 15.64 10.39 -10.15
C LYS A 150 16.94 9.87 -10.74
N LEU A 151 17.39 8.69 -10.31
CA LEU A 151 18.59 8.03 -10.84
C LEU A 151 18.41 7.70 -12.33
N LEU A 152 17.27 7.12 -12.68
CA LEU A 152 16.91 6.74 -14.05
C LEU A 152 16.66 7.96 -14.95
N ASN A 153 16.29 9.12 -14.42
CA ASN A 153 16.10 10.32 -15.25
C ASN A 153 17.41 11.09 -15.44
N LYS A 154 18.33 11.09 -14.45
CA LYS A 154 19.64 11.78 -14.58
C LYS A 154 20.56 11.14 -15.61
N LYS A 155 20.64 9.80 -15.64
CA LYS A 155 21.60 9.07 -16.47
C LYS A 155 21.22 8.93 -17.95
N PHE A 156 20.07 9.47 -18.37
CA PHE A 156 19.59 9.38 -19.76
C PHE A 156 19.41 10.76 -20.42
N VAL A 157 19.77 11.83 -19.70
CA VAL A 157 19.89 13.21 -20.22
C VAL A 157 21.36 13.55 -20.53
N GLU A 158 22.31 12.71 -20.10
CA GLU A 158 23.72 12.72 -20.48
C GLU A 158 23.98 11.66 -21.56
#